data_AF-A0A968JR64-F1
#
_entry.id   AF-A0A968JR64-F1
#
_cell.length_a   1.000
_cell.length_b   1.000
_cell.length_c   1.000
_cell.angle_alpha   90.00
_cell.angle_beta   90.00
_cell.angle_gamma   90.00
#
_symmetry.space_group_name_H-M   'P 1'
#
loop_
_entity.id
_entity.type
_entity.pdbx_description
1 polymer ?
#
loop_
_entity_poly.entity_id
_entity_poly.type
_entity_poly.pdbx_seq_one_letter_code
_entity_poly.pdbx_strand_id
1 'polypeptide(L)'
;MFTLTDDPFIEKGLGSRLYDGDGFAAMKRTIVGEGKLENFFIDWYYSRKLNCEYTTARGSNLVISPGEKSLSQLMKEVGKGILITGFIGGNFKFHNRRFFYGGYRKII
;
A
#
# COMPACT_ATOMS: atom_id res chain seq x y z
N MET A 1 8.32 -12.26 5.41
CA MET A 1 6.96 -11.90 5.89
C MET A 1 6.58 -10.55 5.29
N PHE A 2 5.29 -10.23 5.11
CA PHE A 2 4.86 -9.00 4.43
C PHE A 2 4.99 -7.78 5.34
N THR A 3 5.73 -6.76 4.90
CA THR A 3 5.88 -5.48 5.61
C THR A 3 5.64 -4.31 4.64
N LEU A 4 4.86 -3.32 5.07
CA LEU A 4 4.51 -2.11 4.33
C LEU A 4 4.80 -0.90 5.22
N THR A 5 5.67 0.00 4.75
CA THR A 5 6.02 1.24 5.45
C THR A 5 5.59 2.46 4.65
N ASP A 6 5.13 3.51 5.33
CA ASP A 6 4.98 4.85 4.77
C ASP A 6 6.20 5.69 5.16
N ASP A 7 6.97 6.16 4.17
CA ASP A 7 8.19 6.95 4.39
C ASP A 7 8.11 8.31 3.68
N PRO A 8 7.82 9.40 4.40
CA PRO A 8 7.70 10.72 3.81
C PRO A 8 9.03 11.37 3.45
N PHE A 9 10.15 10.76 3.82
CA PHE A 9 11.48 11.37 3.76
C PHE A 9 12.38 10.75 2.69
N ILE A 10 11.83 9.96 1.77
CA ILE A 10 12.58 9.47 0.60
C ILE A 10 13.02 10.67 -0.23
N GLU A 11 14.33 10.85 -0.39
CA GLU A 11 14.87 11.95 -1.20
C GLU A 11 14.33 11.87 -2.63
N LYS A 12 13.73 12.96 -3.11
CA LYS A 12 13.10 13.06 -4.44
C LYS A 12 11.96 12.04 -4.68
N GLY A 13 11.41 11.44 -3.64
CA GLY A 13 10.22 10.60 -3.74
C GLY A 13 8.99 11.41 -4.18
N LEU A 14 8.17 10.85 -5.07
CA LEU A 14 7.02 11.55 -5.65
C LEU A 14 5.95 11.91 -4.60
N GLY A 15 5.87 11.17 -3.49
CA GLY A 15 4.96 11.45 -2.38
C GLY A 15 5.60 12.20 -1.22
N SER A 16 6.92 12.47 -1.27
CA SER A 16 7.69 13.00 -0.12
C SER A 16 7.23 14.38 0.30
N ARG A 17 7.18 14.61 1.62
CA ARG A 17 6.66 15.85 2.22
C ARG A 17 7.13 16.00 3.66
N LEU A 18 7.17 17.24 4.15
CA LEU A 18 7.56 17.55 5.52
C LEU A 18 6.37 17.66 6.48
N TYR A 19 5.17 17.85 5.94
CA TYR A 19 3.92 17.96 6.70
C TYR A 19 2.76 17.35 5.91
N ASP A 20 1.66 17.03 6.59
CA ASP A 20 0.46 16.48 5.97
C ASP A 20 -0.60 17.56 5.63
N GLY A 21 -1.77 17.12 5.15
CA GLY A 21 -2.84 18.03 4.73
C GLY A 21 -3.42 18.89 5.85
N ASP A 22 -3.23 18.50 7.11
CA ASP A 22 -3.70 19.24 8.29
C ASP A 22 -2.57 20.11 8.90
N GLY A 23 -1.37 20.11 8.30
CA GLY A 23 -0.21 20.89 8.74
C GLY A 23 0.62 20.22 9.84
N PHE A 24 0.34 18.96 10.19
CA PHE A 24 1.17 18.22 11.15
C PHE A 24 2.44 17.69 10.50
N ALA A 25 3.53 17.63 11.29
CA ALA A 25 4.80 17.08 10.81
C ALA A 25 4.62 15.66 10.27
N ALA A 26 5.18 15.40 9.09
CA ALA A 26 5.18 14.07 8.51
C ALA A 26 6.02 13.14 9.37
N MET A 27 5.65 11.86 9.43
CA MET A 27 6.40 10.84 10.19
C MET A 27 6.43 9.54 9.41
N LYS A 28 7.57 8.87 9.45
CA LYS A 28 7.71 7.49 8.95
C LYS A 28 6.91 6.55 9.84
N ARG A 29 6.14 5.64 9.23
CA ARG A 29 5.27 4.69 9.95
C ARG A 29 5.29 3.31 9.32
N THR A 30 5.25 2.26 10.13
CA THR A 30 4.93 0.91 9.67
C THR A 30 3.42 0.77 9.62
N ILE A 31 2.86 0.53 8.43
CA ILE A 31 1.42 0.33 8.27
C ILE A 31 1.06 -1.12 8.55
N VAL A 32 1.79 -2.03 7.92
CA VAL A 32 1.71 -3.47 8.19
C VAL A 32 3.11 -3.94 8.53
N GLY A 33 3.34 -4.44 9.74
CA GLY A 33 4.60 -5.04 10.14
C GLY A 33 4.41 -6.54 10.24
N GLU A 34 5.19 -7.30 9.46
CA GLU A 34 5.22 -8.75 9.62
C GLU A 34 3.81 -9.39 9.49
N GLY A 35 3.01 -8.90 8.54
CA GLY A 35 1.64 -9.35 8.29
C GLY A 35 0.59 -8.86 9.29
N LYS A 36 0.97 -8.07 10.29
CA LYS A 36 0.06 -7.47 11.27
C LYS A 36 -0.17 -6.00 10.96
N LEU A 37 -1.42 -5.56 11.00
CA LEU A 37 -1.76 -4.15 10.87
C LEU A 37 -1.33 -3.41 12.15
N GLU A 38 -0.47 -2.41 12.01
CA GLU A 38 0.09 -1.66 13.13
C GLU A 38 -0.45 -0.22 13.21
N ASN A 39 -0.65 0.43 12.06
CA ASN A 39 -1.12 1.82 12.01
C ASN A 39 -2.22 2.00 10.97
N PHE A 40 -3.16 2.89 11.28
CA PHE A 40 -4.17 3.40 10.35
C PHE A 40 -3.81 4.81 9.88
N PHE A 41 -4.42 5.25 8.79
CA PHE A 41 -4.44 6.65 8.36
C PHE A 41 -5.69 7.31 8.92
N ILE A 42 -5.52 8.11 9.97
CA ILE A 42 -6.58 8.82 10.67
C ILE A 42 -6.17 10.29 10.73
N ASP A 43 -6.91 11.15 10.03
CA ASP A 43 -6.73 12.60 10.09
C ASP A 43 -7.16 13.16 11.45
N TRP A 44 -6.90 14.45 11.68
CA TRP A 44 -7.25 15.06 12.95
C TRP A 44 -8.76 15.09 13.19
N TYR A 45 -9.57 15.25 12.15
CA TYR A 45 -11.02 15.32 12.29
C TYR A 45 -11.64 13.98 12.72
N TYR A 46 -11.25 12.88 12.08
CA TYR A 46 -11.72 11.54 12.41
C TYR A 46 -11.15 11.02 13.72
N SER A 47 -9.95 11.44 14.13
CA SER A 47 -9.41 11.10 15.44
C SER A 47 -10.31 11.63 16.56
N ARG A 48 -10.85 12.86 16.41
CA ARG A 48 -11.84 13.44 17.34
C ARG A 48 -13.14 12.65 17.37
N LYS A 49 -13.61 12.17 16.22
CA LYS A 49 -14.83 11.36 16.14
C LYS A 49 -14.68 9.97 16.75
N LEU A 50 -13.50 9.37 16.60
CA LEU A 50 -13.19 8.03 17.07
C LEU A 50 -12.64 8.02 18.50
N ASN A 51 -12.37 9.20 19.07
CA ASN A 51 -11.72 9.38 20.37
C ASN A 51 -10.38 8.62 20.45
N CYS A 52 -9.53 8.80 19.44
CA CYS A 52 -8.20 8.21 19.37
C CYS A 52 -7.15 9.24 18.96
N GLU A 53 -5.88 8.86 19.03
CA GLU A 53 -4.78 9.68 18.48
C GLU A 53 -4.87 9.73 16.95
N TYR A 54 -4.53 10.88 16.37
CA TYR A 54 -4.43 11.04 14.92
C TYR A 54 -3.08 10.52 14.43
N THR A 55 -3.01 10.18 13.14
CA THR A 55 -1.76 9.80 12.48
C THR A 55 -1.47 10.73 11.31
N THR A 56 -2.24 10.60 10.24
CA THR A 56 -2.31 11.46 9.07
C THR A 56 -3.46 10.99 8.17
N ALA A 57 -4.02 11.89 7.35
CA ALA A 57 -5.14 11.58 6.46
C ALA A 57 -4.81 10.54 5.37
N ARG A 58 -3.57 10.54 4.87
CA ARG A 58 -3.13 9.75 3.71
C ARG A 58 -1.67 9.38 3.84
N GLY A 59 -1.28 8.26 3.25
CA GLY A 59 0.13 7.90 3.09
C GLY A 59 0.89 8.87 2.18
N SER A 60 2.20 8.91 2.36
CA SER A 60 3.19 9.54 1.50
C SER A 60 3.78 8.49 0.54
N ASN A 61 5.02 8.05 0.72
CA ASN A 61 5.59 6.97 -0.08
C ASN A 61 5.38 5.62 0.61
N LEU A 62 4.45 4.82 0.08
CA LEU A 62 4.22 3.44 0.50
C LEU A 62 5.28 2.51 -0.12
N VAL A 63 6.06 1.85 0.74
CA VAL A 63 7.18 1.01 0.36
C VAL A 63 6.96 -0.42 0.85
N ILE A 64 7.13 -1.37 -0.07
CA ILE A 64 7.27 -2.79 0.22
C ILE A 64 8.70 -3.16 -0.18
N SER A 65 9.48 -3.71 0.75
CA SER A 65 10.83 -4.18 0.43
C SER A 65 10.78 -5.30 -0.61
N PRO A 66 11.66 -5.27 -1.62
CA PRO A 66 11.71 -6.34 -2.61
C PRO A 66 12.08 -7.67 -1.95
N GLY A 67 11.53 -8.76 -2.48
CA GLY A 67 12.02 -10.10 -2.17
C GLY A 67 13.33 -10.41 -2.90
N GLU A 68 13.81 -11.64 -2.73
CA GLU A 68 15.08 -12.09 -3.32
C GLU A 68 14.95 -12.54 -4.79
N LYS A 69 13.72 -12.84 -5.24
CA LYS A 69 13.45 -13.41 -6.56
C LYS A 69 13.09 -12.33 -7.58
N SER A 70 13.67 -12.43 -8.77
CA SER A 70 13.26 -11.65 -9.92
C SER A 70 11.91 -12.11 -10.46
N LEU A 71 11.27 -11.30 -11.31
CA LEU A 71 10.03 -11.67 -11.98
C LEU A 71 10.16 -12.99 -12.78
N SER A 72 11.28 -13.21 -13.47
CA SER A 72 11.50 -14.43 -14.24
C SER A 72 11.65 -15.66 -13.36
N GLN A 73 12.30 -15.54 -12.20
CA GLN A 73 12.39 -16.61 -11.21
C GLN A 73 11.01 -16.92 -10.61
N LEU A 74 10.22 -15.90 -10.28
CA LEU A 74 8.84 -16.07 -9.80
C LEU A 74 7.95 -16.77 -10.84
N MET A 75 8.02 -16.36 -12.11
CA MET A 75 7.28 -17.00 -13.21
C MET A 75 7.64 -18.48 -13.35
N LYS A 76 8.93 -18.81 -13.26
CA LYS A 76 9.42 -20.20 -13.34
C LYS A 76 8.91 -21.05 -12.17
N GLU A 77 8.87 -20.49 -10.97
CA GLU A 77 8.38 -21.17 -9.77
C GLU A 77 6.87 -21.44 -9.82
N VAL A 78 6.09 -20.52 -10.38
CA VAL A 78 4.65 -20.72 -10.62
C VAL A 78 4.40 -21.86 -11.62
N GLY A 79 5.28 -22.01 -12.62
CA GLY A 79 5.26 -23.12 -13.58
C GLY A 79 4.20 -22.94 -14.69
N LYS A 80 2.92 -23.00 -14.33
CA LYS A 80 1.80 -22.72 -15.26
C LYS A 80 0.89 -21.67 -14.66
N GLY A 81 0.79 -20.51 -15.30
CA GLY A 81 0.05 -19.39 -14.74
C GLY A 81 -0.34 -18.30 -15.73
N ILE A 82 -0.86 -17.22 -15.18
CA ILE A 82 -1.20 -16.01 -15.93
C ILE A 82 -0.42 -14.85 -15.32
N LEU A 83 0.46 -14.24 -16.11
CA LEU A 83 1.05 -12.95 -15.79
C LEU A 83 0.07 -11.84 -16.21
N ILE A 84 -0.46 -11.12 -15.23
CA ILE A 84 -1.29 -9.93 -15.47
C ILE A 84 -0.38 -8.73 -15.66
N THR A 85 -0.47 -8.07 -16.81
CA THR A 85 0.35 -6.89 -17.15
C THR A 85 -0.42 -5.58 -17.14
N GLY A 86 -1.74 -5.64 -16.92
CA GLY A 86 -2.61 -4.48 -16.79
C GLY A 86 -4.05 -4.89 -16.50
N PHE A 87 -4.84 -3.93 -16.01
CA PHE A 87 -6.25 -4.12 -15.66
C PHE A 87 -7.15 -3.22 -16.53
N ILE A 88 -8.39 -3.66 -16.79
CA ILE A 88 -9.41 -2.90 -17.53
C ILE A 88 -10.75 -3.03 -16.80
N GLY A 89 -11.34 -1.89 -16.44
CA GLY A 89 -12.59 -1.84 -15.69
C GLY A 89 -12.49 -2.60 -14.36
N GLY A 90 -13.64 -2.96 -13.80
CA GLY A 90 -13.72 -3.69 -12.53
C GLY A 90 -14.00 -2.82 -11.32
N ASN A 91 -14.16 -3.47 -10.16
CA ASN A 91 -14.47 -2.84 -8.89
C ASN A 91 -14.08 -3.72 -7.69
N PHE A 92 -13.92 -3.08 -6.53
CA PHE A 92 -13.74 -3.70 -5.22
C PHE A 92 -14.86 -3.26 -4.27
N LYS A 93 -15.62 -4.23 -3.75
CA LYS A 93 -16.70 -3.99 -2.78
C LYS A 93 -16.18 -4.19 -1.37
N PHE A 94 -15.96 -3.08 -0.65
CA PHE A 94 -15.38 -3.11 0.70
C PHE A 94 -16.22 -3.93 1.70
N HIS A 95 -17.54 -3.73 1.70
CA HIS A 95 -18.46 -4.32 2.68
C HIS A 95 -18.49 -5.86 2.67
N ASN A 96 -18.21 -6.50 1.53
CA ASN A 96 -18.19 -7.96 1.40
C ASN A 96 -16.88 -8.52 0.84
N ARG A 97 -15.84 -7.67 0.74
CA ARG A 97 -14.48 -8.02 0.32
C ARG A 97 -14.40 -8.72 -1.04
N ARG A 98 -15.37 -8.48 -1.93
CA ARG A 98 -15.37 -9.04 -3.29
C ARG A 98 -14.70 -8.08 -4.27
N PHE A 99 -13.95 -8.63 -5.20
CA PHE A 99 -13.36 -7.89 -6.30
C PHE A 99 -13.61 -8.57 -7.64
N PHE A 100 -13.65 -7.77 -8.70
CA PHE A 100 -13.69 -8.25 -10.06
C PHE A 100 -12.94 -7.25 -10.94
N TYR A 101 -12.00 -7.73 -11.74
CA TYR A 101 -11.25 -6.92 -12.70
C TYR A 101 -11.05 -7.72 -13.98
N GLY A 102 -11.23 -7.07 -15.13
CA GLY A 102 -10.68 -7.55 -16.40
C GLY A 102 -9.19 -7.21 -16.47
N GLY A 103 -8.43 -7.87 -17.35
CA GLY A 103 -7.02 -7.55 -17.50
C GLY A 103 -6.35 -8.15 -18.73
N TYR A 104 -5.20 -7.55 -19.09
CA TYR A 104 -4.30 -8.08 -20.11
C TYR A 104 -3.46 -9.20 -19.52
N ARG A 105 -3.27 -10.27 -20.28
CA ARG A 105 -2.58 -11.48 -19.81
C ARG A 105 -1.51 -11.97 -20.76
N LYS A 106 -0.45 -12.54 -20.18
CA LYS A 106 0.48 -13.45 -20.86
C LYS A 106 0.42 -14.81 -20.17
N ILE A 107 0.29 -15.87 -20.97
CA ILE A 107 0.37 -17.24 -20.47
C ILE A 107 1.84 -17.55 -20.20
N ILE A 108 2.12 -18.06 -19.00
CA ILE A 108 3.46 -18.47 -18.56
C ILE A 108 3.45 -19.94 -18.16
#